data_AF-A0AAD7YNU7-F1
#
_entry.id   AF-A0AAD7YNU7-F1
#
_cell.length_a   1.000
_cell.length_b   1.000
_cell.length_c   1.000
_cell.angle_alpha   90.00
_cell.angle_beta   90.00
_cell.angle_gamma   90.00
#
_symmetry.space_group_name_H-M   'P 1'
#
loop_
_entity.id
_entity.type
_entity.pdbx_description
1 polymer ?
#
loop_
_entity_poly.entity_id
_entity_poly.type
_entity_poly.pdbx_seq_one_letter_code
_entity_poly.pdbx_strand_id
1 'polypeptide(L)'
;MAIRMVRGYRTISREAASLLAGLPPWDLEATVLARMHDLRVEMQRRGETPLPRQVAAWRTEFRRDLRVAWRLRLSQPSAGHAVIEAVRPLFEEWLERGHGVLSFRVTQVLTGHGKFGRFLHRIKQERTPGCRHCVDRPEDTVEHTVEVCPAWAEHRRVLVETIGSGDLSRRALVQAMVRSEEGWHAVASFCEAVMLVKEAADRERVRERSCSRLFQSGNNLDRAQSSTARSVPRAPQGDVSKL
;
A
#
# COMPACT_ATOMS: atom_id res chain seq x y z
N MET A 1 5.29 -14.10 1.18
CA MET A 1 6.59 -13.58 0.71
C MET A 1 6.43 -12.22 0.01
N ALA A 2 5.66 -12.13 -1.07
CA ALA A 2 5.51 -10.92 -1.90
C ALA A 2 5.25 -9.60 -1.13
N ILE A 3 4.27 -9.57 -0.21
CA ILE A 3 3.96 -8.37 0.60
C ILE A 3 5.18 -7.84 1.37
N ARG A 4 6.02 -8.73 1.91
CA ARG A 4 7.23 -8.32 2.65
C ARG A 4 8.31 -7.76 1.71
N MET A 5 8.48 -8.37 0.54
CA MET A 5 9.45 -7.92 -0.47
C MET A 5 9.13 -6.51 -0.97
N VAL A 6 7.85 -6.22 -1.17
CA VAL A 6 7.40 -4.87 -1.58
C VAL A 6 7.22 -3.94 -0.40
N ARG A 7 7.50 -4.37 0.84
CA ARG A 7 7.30 -3.56 2.05
C ARG A 7 5.88 -2.99 2.12
N GLY A 8 4.89 -3.80 1.79
CA GLY A 8 3.49 -3.39 1.67
C GLY A 8 2.66 -3.68 2.92
N TYR A 9 1.46 -3.08 3.00
CA TYR A 9 0.47 -3.49 4.00
C TYR A 9 -0.05 -4.89 3.70
N ARG A 10 -0.48 -5.58 4.77
CA ARG A 10 -1.13 -6.89 4.69
C ARG A 10 -2.45 -6.88 3.90
N THR A 11 -3.07 -5.71 3.73
CA THR A 11 -4.34 -5.54 3.00
C THR A 11 -4.15 -5.38 1.49
N ILE A 12 -2.92 -5.30 0.99
CA ILE A 12 -2.67 -5.29 -0.46
C ILE A 12 -3.08 -6.65 -1.03
N SER A 13 -3.77 -6.64 -2.17
CA SER A 13 -4.20 -7.87 -2.82
C SER A 13 -2.99 -8.74 -3.19
N ARG A 14 -3.19 -10.07 -3.17
CA ARG A 14 -2.13 -11.02 -3.56
C ARG A 14 -1.63 -10.73 -4.96
N GLU A 15 -2.53 -10.47 -5.90
CA GLU A 15 -2.22 -10.20 -7.30
C GLU A 15 -1.33 -8.96 -7.47
N ALA A 16 -1.70 -7.85 -6.80
CA ALA A 16 -0.90 -6.63 -6.82
C ALA A 16 0.47 -6.82 -6.14
N ALA A 17 0.50 -7.46 -4.97
CA ALA A 17 1.76 -7.70 -4.25
C ALA A 17 2.71 -8.60 -5.07
N SER A 18 2.19 -9.67 -5.68
CA SER A 18 2.95 -10.57 -6.55
C SER A 18 3.51 -9.83 -7.78
N LEU A 19 2.67 -9.03 -8.45
CA LEU A 19 3.08 -8.24 -9.61
C LEU A 19 4.20 -7.24 -9.26
N LEU A 20 4.01 -6.48 -8.18
CA LEU A 20 5.02 -5.52 -7.71
C LEU A 20 6.32 -6.21 -7.29
N ALA A 21 6.24 -7.40 -6.68
CA ALA A 21 7.40 -8.18 -6.25
C ALA A 21 8.13 -8.88 -7.41
N GLY A 22 7.52 -8.93 -8.60
CA GLY A 22 8.01 -9.75 -9.70
C GLY A 22 7.96 -11.26 -9.42
N LEU A 23 7.06 -11.68 -8.51
CA LEU A 23 6.89 -13.07 -8.13
C LEU A 23 5.58 -13.62 -8.73
N PRO A 24 5.66 -14.60 -9.65
CA PRO A 24 4.47 -15.18 -10.23
C PRO A 24 3.61 -15.89 -9.17
N PRO A 25 2.29 -16.04 -9.43
CA PRO A 25 1.42 -16.88 -8.63
C PRO A 25 1.95 -18.32 -8.53
N TRP A 26 1.93 -18.88 -7.32
CA TRP A 26 2.49 -20.20 -7.01
C TRP A 26 1.87 -21.33 -7.85
N ASP A 27 0.59 -21.20 -8.22
CA ASP A 27 -0.12 -22.20 -9.03
C ASP A 27 0.40 -22.23 -10.47
N LEU A 28 0.84 -21.09 -11.00
CA LEU A 28 1.52 -21.02 -12.29
C LEU A 28 2.93 -21.61 -12.20
N GLU A 29 3.66 -21.34 -11.11
CA GLU A 29 4.96 -22.00 -10.87
C GLU A 29 4.81 -23.52 -10.74
N ALA A 30 3.79 -23.99 -10.01
CA ALA A 30 3.49 -25.41 -9.88
C ALA A 30 3.20 -26.06 -11.24
N THR A 31 2.51 -25.35 -12.13
CA THR A 31 2.27 -25.81 -13.51
C THR A 31 3.59 -26.00 -14.28
N VAL A 32 4.54 -25.08 -14.14
CA VAL A 32 5.87 -25.21 -14.76
C VAL A 32 6.62 -26.41 -14.18
N LEU A 33 6.58 -26.61 -12.86
CA LEU A 33 7.23 -27.73 -12.20
C LEU A 33 6.64 -29.08 -12.63
N ALA A 34 5.30 -29.17 -12.75
CA ALA A 34 4.61 -30.36 -13.23
C ALA A 34 5.02 -30.71 -14.67
N ARG A 35 5.00 -29.74 -15.59
CA ARG A 35 5.45 -29.95 -16.98
C ARG A 35 6.90 -30.41 -17.07
N MET A 36 7.79 -29.82 -16.27
CA MET A 36 9.19 -30.24 -16.19
C MET A 36 9.35 -31.67 -15.68
N HIS A 37 8.52 -32.07 -14.71
CA HIS A 37 8.51 -33.42 -14.19
C HIS A 37 8.04 -34.41 -15.25
N ASP A 38 6.93 -34.12 -15.93
CA ASP A 38 6.35 -35.01 -16.93
C ASP A 38 7.31 -35.27 -18.10
N LEU A 39 8.01 -34.23 -18.59
CA LEU A 39 9.04 -34.39 -19.61
C LEU A 39 10.20 -35.30 -19.16
N ARG A 40 10.64 -35.17 -17.90
CA ARG A 40 11.71 -36.02 -17.36
C ARG A 40 11.27 -37.47 -17.24
N VAL A 41 10.05 -37.71 -16.75
CA VAL A 41 9.46 -39.05 -16.66
C VAL A 41 9.37 -39.69 -18.03
N GLU A 42 8.91 -38.94 -19.05
CA GLU A 42 8.79 -39.44 -20.42
C GLU A 42 10.15 -39.80 -21.03
N MET A 43 11.18 -38.96 -20.86
CA MET A 43 12.54 -39.30 -21.32
C MET A 43 13.11 -40.52 -20.59
N GLN A 44 12.92 -40.60 -19.28
CA GLN A 44 13.39 -41.74 -18.49
C GLN A 44 12.73 -43.04 -18.94
N ARG A 45 11.44 -43.02 -19.30
CA ARG A 45 10.73 -44.18 -19.88
C ARG A 45 11.34 -44.64 -21.22
N ARG A 46 11.94 -43.71 -21.97
CA ARG A 46 12.67 -44.01 -23.22
C ARG A 46 14.13 -44.41 -22.99
N GLY A 47 14.58 -44.46 -21.73
CA GLY A 47 15.98 -44.71 -21.39
C GLY A 47 16.90 -43.51 -21.68
N GLU A 48 16.34 -42.33 -21.87
CA GLU A 48 17.07 -41.11 -22.20
C GLU A 48 17.31 -40.24 -20.97
N THR A 49 18.44 -39.53 -20.95
CA THR A 49 18.73 -38.49 -19.94
C THR A 49 18.78 -37.12 -20.61
N PRO A 50 18.04 -36.11 -20.10
CA PRO A 50 18.01 -34.79 -20.73
C PRO A 50 19.36 -34.10 -20.62
N LEU A 51 19.86 -33.57 -21.74
CA LEU A 51 21.06 -32.75 -21.75
C LEU A 51 20.79 -31.42 -21.03
N PRO A 52 21.80 -30.83 -20.36
CA PRO A 52 21.64 -29.53 -19.68
C PRO A 52 21.05 -28.42 -20.56
N ARG A 53 21.46 -28.37 -21.85
CA ARG A 53 20.93 -27.42 -22.84
C ARG A 53 19.43 -27.60 -23.11
N GLN A 54 18.92 -28.83 -23.11
CA GLN A 54 17.50 -29.12 -23.32
C GLN A 54 16.70 -28.69 -22.10
N VAL A 55 17.19 -29.01 -20.89
CA VAL A 55 16.57 -28.56 -19.63
C VAL A 55 16.49 -27.03 -19.56
N ALA A 56 17.54 -26.33 -20.00
CA ALA A 56 17.55 -24.87 -20.06
C ALA A 56 16.55 -24.32 -21.08
N ALA A 57 16.44 -24.95 -22.26
CA ALA A 57 15.46 -24.58 -23.29
C ALA A 57 14.02 -24.72 -22.77
N TRP A 58 13.67 -25.86 -22.16
CA TRP A 58 12.33 -26.07 -21.58
C TRP A 58 12.01 -25.09 -20.46
N ARG A 59 12.98 -24.81 -19.58
CA ARG A 59 12.80 -23.79 -18.53
C ARG A 59 12.49 -22.43 -19.11
N THR A 60 13.16 -22.06 -20.20
CA THR A 60 12.95 -20.78 -20.88
C THR A 60 11.56 -20.73 -21.53
N GLU A 61 11.18 -21.79 -22.22
CA GLU A 61 9.87 -21.95 -22.84
C GLU A 61 8.74 -21.90 -21.80
N PHE A 62 8.79 -22.73 -20.77
CA PHE A 62 7.76 -22.77 -19.75
C PHE A 62 7.68 -21.49 -18.92
N ARG A 63 8.80 -20.77 -18.73
CA ARG A 63 8.76 -19.44 -18.13
C ARG A 63 8.07 -18.42 -19.04
N ARG A 64 8.23 -18.52 -20.36
CA ARG A 64 7.49 -17.67 -21.31
C ARG A 64 5.99 -17.95 -21.22
N ASP A 65 5.59 -19.22 -21.24
CA ASP A 65 4.19 -19.62 -21.08
C ASP A 65 3.59 -19.12 -19.76
N LEU A 66 4.34 -19.25 -18.66
CA LEU A 66 3.94 -18.76 -17.34
C LEU A 66 3.71 -17.24 -17.37
N ARG A 67 4.59 -16.46 -18.02
CA ARG A 67 4.41 -15.01 -18.14
C ARG A 67 3.18 -14.65 -18.96
N VAL A 68 2.91 -15.35 -20.06
CA VAL A 68 1.70 -15.17 -20.88
C VAL A 68 0.44 -15.45 -20.04
N ALA A 69 0.39 -16.59 -19.36
CA ALA A 69 -0.73 -16.96 -18.50
C ALA A 69 -0.92 -15.97 -17.34
N TRP A 70 0.17 -15.50 -16.74
CA TRP A 70 0.12 -14.52 -15.67
C TRP A 70 -0.40 -13.16 -16.15
N ARG A 71 0.11 -12.65 -17.28
CA ARG A 71 -0.36 -11.41 -17.88
C ARG A 71 -1.83 -11.47 -18.27
N LEU A 72 -2.29 -12.61 -18.80
CA LEU A 72 -3.70 -12.85 -19.09
C LEU A 72 -4.55 -12.82 -17.81
N ARG A 73 -4.12 -13.48 -16.74
CA ARG A 73 -4.82 -13.43 -15.44
C ARG A 73 -4.98 -12.00 -14.92
N LEU A 74 -3.94 -11.18 -15.07
CA LEU A 74 -3.95 -9.77 -14.68
C LEU A 74 -4.87 -8.88 -15.56
N SER A 75 -5.45 -9.41 -16.65
CA SER A 75 -6.44 -8.67 -17.45
C SER A 75 -7.77 -8.49 -16.71
N GLN A 76 -8.11 -9.40 -15.81
CA GLN A 76 -9.34 -9.39 -15.01
C GLN A 76 -9.00 -9.62 -13.53
N PRO A 77 -8.32 -8.67 -12.87
CA PRO A 77 -7.91 -8.85 -11.48
C PRO A 77 -9.12 -8.84 -10.55
N SER A 78 -9.04 -9.60 -9.46
CA SER A 78 -10.06 -9.58 -8.41
C SER A 78 -9.98 -8.33 -7.52
N ALA A 79 -8.77 -7.81 -7.33
CA ALA A 79 -8.48 -6.65 -6.50
C ALA A 79 -7.14 -6.02 -6.85
N GLY A 80 -6.96 -4.73 -6.50
CA GLY A 80 -5.75 -3.98 -6.85
C GLY A 80 -5.75 -3.46 -8.29
N HIS A 81 -6.93 -3.34 -8.90
CA HIS A 81 -7.17 -2.81 -10.25
C HIS A 81 -6.23 -1.65 -10.60
N ALA A 82 -6.20 -0.60 -9.79
CA ALA A 82 -5.50 0.63 -10.13
C ALA A 82 -3.96 0.46 -10.30
N VAL A 83 -3.31 -0.40 -9.51
CA VAL A 83 -1.87 -0.68 -9.66
C VAL A 83 -1.61 -1.71 -10.77
N ILE A 84 -2.50 -2.69 -10.92
CA ILE A 84 -2.39 -3.69 -11.98
C ILE A 84 -2.57 -3.03 -13.35
N GLU A 85 -3.52 -2.12 -13.51
CA GLU A 85 -3.73 -1.33 -14.73
C GLU A 85 -2.53 -0.44 -15.07
N ALA A 86 -1.84 0.08 -14.07
CA ALA A 86 -0.63 0.88 -14.27
C ALA A 86 0.58 0.05 -14.69
N VAL A 87 0.75 -1.15 -14.12
CA VAL A 87 1.95 -1.98 -14.33
C VAL A 87 1.79 -2.98 -15.48
N ARG A 88 0.61 -3.58 -15.68
CA ARG A 88 0.37 -4.63 -16.70
C ARG A 88 0.73 -4.22 -18.13
N PRO A 89 0.53 -2.97 -18.58
CA PRO A 89 0.99 -2.55 -19.90
C PRO A 89 2.51 -2.60 -20.08
N LEU A 90 3.26 -2.50 -18.98
CA LEU A 90 4.72 -2.47 -18.88
C LEU A 90 5.25 -3.76 -18.22
N PHE A 91 4.54 -4.87 -18.40
CA PHE A 91 4.75 -6.07 -17.61
C PHE A 91 6.15 -6.65 -17.76
N GLU A 92 6.70 -6.71 -18.99
CA GLU A 92 8.02 -7.28 -19.19
C GLU A 92 9.11 -6.33 -18.71
N GLU A 93 9.00 -5.05 -19.04
CA GLU A 93 9.90 -3.99 -18.61
C GLU A 93 9.95 -3.90 -17.08
N TRP A 94 8.80 -4.04 -16.42
CA TRP A 94 8.74 -4.13 -14.97
C TRP A 94 9.49 -5.37 -14.48
N LEU A 95 9.24 -6.56 -15.00
CA LEU A 95 9.87 -7.78 -14.50
C LEU A 95 11.38 -7.89 -14.81
N GLU A 96 11.84 -7.25 -15.88
CA GLU A 96 13.20 -7.39 -16.41
C GLU A 96 14.13 -6.25 -16.01
N ARG A 97 13.60 -5.16 -15.45
CA ARG A 97 14.43 -4.03 -14.97
C ARG A 97 15.54 -4.52 -14.03
N GLY A 98 16.75 -4.00 -14.26
CA GLY A 98 17.93 -4.29 -13.43
C GLY A 98 18.07 -3.37 -12.22
N HIS A 99 17.19 -2.38 -12.06
CA HIS A 99 17.30 -1.31 -11.08
C HIS A 99 16.04 -1.15 -10.23
N GLY A 100 16.22 -0.45 -9.10
CA GLY A 100 15.11 0.04 -8.28
C GLY A 100 14.49 -0.99 -7.34
N VAL A 101 14.58 -0.71 -6.04
CA VAL A 101 13.90 -1.48 -4.99
C VAL A 101 12.72 -0.69 -4.45
N LEU A 102 11.58 -1.36 -4.28
CA LEU A 102 10.38 -0.74 -3.72
C LEU A 102 10.58 -0.41 -2.23
N SER A 103 10.50 0.87 -1.90
CA SER A 103 10.39 1.30 -0.51
C SER A 103 8.97 1.10 0.01
N PHE A 104 8.78 1.22 1.33
CA PHE A 104 7.45 1.17 1.94
C PHE A 104 6.53 2.25 1.34
N ARG A 105 7.01 3.49 1.22
CA ARG A 105 6.22 4.65 0.76
C ARG A 105 5.95 4.61 -0.73
N VAL A 106 6.90 4.16 -1.54
CA VAL A 106 6.66 3.93 -2.98
C VAL A 106 5.55 2.89 -3.16
N THR A 107 5.61 1.77 -2.45
CA THR A 107 4.53 0.77 -2.51
C THR A 107 3.19 1.33 -2.05
N GLN A 108 3.17 2.21 -1.04
CA GLN A 108 1.95 2.86 -0.59
C GLN A 108 1.33 3.73 -1.69
N VAL A 109 2.13 4.56 -2.34
CA VAL A 109 1.68 5.41 -3.46
C VAL A 109 1.19 4.56 -4.62
N LEU A 110 1.95 3.55 -5.05
CA LEU A 110 1.54 2.68 -6.15
C LEU A 110 0.25 1.93 -5.85
N THR A 111 0.03 1.47 -4.62
CA THR A 111 -1.14 0.67 -4.26
C THR A 111 -2.32 1.47 -3.70
N GLY A 112 -2.17 2.78 -3.49
CA GLY A 112 -3.17 3.61 -2.81
C GLY A 112 -3.44 3.21 -1.36
N HIS A 113 -2.40 2.79 -0.66
CA HIS A 113 -2.44 2.39 0.75
C HIS A 113 -1.69 3.40 1.64
N GLY A 114 -1.82 3.27 2.96
CA GLY A 114 -1.13 4.14 3.91
C GLY A 114 -1.95 5.38 4.28
N LYS A 115 -1.36 6.57 4.19
CA LYS A 115 -1.95 7.82 4.72
C LYS A 115 -2.88 8.55 3.75
N PHE A 116 -3.48 7.83 2.81
CA PHE A 116 -4.53 8.37 1.95
C PHE A 116 -5.88 8.34 2.66
N GLY A 117 -6.57 9.48 2.73
CA GLY A 117 -7.89 9.60 3.35
C GLY A 117 -8.89 8.56 2.84
N ARG A 118 -8.95 8.29 1.52
CA ARG A 118 -9.82 7.24 0.94
C ARG A 118 -9.52 5.86 1.54
N PHE A 119 -8.24 5.54 1.68
CA PHE A 119 -7.81 4.26 2.27
C PHE A 119 -8.16 4.18 3.76
N LEU A 120 -7.82 5.22 4.53
CA LEU A 120 -8.07 5.29 5.97
C LEU A 120 -9.57 5.21 6.30
N HIS A 121 -10.41 5.85 5.48
CA HIS A 121 -11.85 5.76 5.59
C HIS A 121 -12.38 4.34 5.33
N ARG A 122 -11.89 3.70 4.25
CA ARG A 122 -12.26 2.31 3.92
C ARG A 122 -11.96 1.33 5.04
N ILE A 123 -10.85 1.51 5.77
CA ILE A 123 -10.49 0.68 6.93
C ILE A 123 -11.03 1.21 8.26
N LYS A 124 -11.96 2.16 8.23
CA LYS A 124 -12.65 2.75 9.40
C LYS A 124 -11.71 3.44 10.40
N GLN A 125 -10.52 3.87 9.97
CA GLN A 125 -9.61 4.67 10.80
C GLN A 125 -9.95 6.17 10.78
N GLU A 126 -10.56 6.65 9.69
CA GLU A 126 -11.00 8.04 9.55
C GLU A 126 -12.50 8.10 9.18
N ARG A 127 -13.19 9.14 9.68
CA ARG A 127 -14.63 9.32 9.43
C ARG A 127 -14.95 9.75 8.00
N THR A 128 -14.00 10.41 7.33
CA THR A 128 -14.19 10.94 5.99
C THR A 128 -13.01 10.52 5.09
N PRO A 129 -13.25 10.36 3.78
CA PRO A 129 -12.20 10.03 2.82
C PRO A 129 -11.35 11.23 2.39
N GLY A 130 -11.65 12.44 2.87
CA GLY A 130 -11.11 13.70 2.36
C GLY A 130 -9.63 13.94 2.62
N CYS A 131 -9.06 14.83 1.80
CA CYS A 131 -7.68 15.26 1.95
C CYS A 131 -7.54 16.21 3.14
N ARG A 132 -6.52 15.95 3.96
CA ARG A 132 -6.21 16.78 5.14
C ARG A 132 -5.20 17.88 4.83
N HIS A 133 -4.69 17.92 3.60
CA HIS A 133 -3.62 18.83 3.20
C HIS A 133 -4.11 19.93 2.23
N CYS A 134 -5.35 19.87 1.76
CA CYS A 134 -5.96 20.92 0.95
C CYS A 134 -7.46 21.02 1.22
N VAL A 135 -8.04 22.15 0.82
CA VAL A 135 -9.48 22.45 0.99
C VAL A 135 -10.32 21.85 -0.15
N ASP A 136 -9.71 21.60 -1.31
CA ASP A 136 -10.43 21.54 -2.60
C ASP A 136 -10.88 20.15 -3.11
N ARG A 137 -10.82 19.06 -2.32
CA ARG A 137 -11.28 17.74 -2.80
C ARG A 137 -11.91 16.86 -1.70
N PRO A 138 -13.04 16.17 -2.00
CA PRO A 138 -13.75 15.34 -1.03
C PRO A 138 -13.07 13.99 -0.75
N GLU A 139 -12.18 13.50 -1.63
CA GLU A 139 -11.47 12.24 -1.44
C GLU A 139 -9.96 12.37 -1.71
N ASP A 140 -9.15 11.90 -0.76
CA ASP A 140 -7.71 11.79 -0.88
C ASP A 140 -7.33 10.44 -1.50
N THR A 141 -7.28 10.44 -2.83
CA THR A 141 -6.73 9.35 -3.64
C THR A 141 -5.25 9.59 -3.94
N VAL A 142 -4.60 8.59 -4.53
CA VAL A 142 -3.23 8.75 -5.05
C VAL A 142 -3.24 9.79 -6.17
N GLU A 143 -4.19 9.67 -7.10
CA GLU A 143 -4.34 10.59 -8.23
C GLU A 143 -4.50 12.02 -7.74
N HIS A 144 -5.30 12.24 -6.67
CA HIS A 144 -5.39 13.54 -6.04
C HIS A 144 -4.04 14.00 -5.47
N THR A 145 -3.42 13.21 -4.60
CA THR A 145 -2.15 13.58 -3.95
C THR A 145 -1.04 13.83 -4.97
N VAL A 146 -0.92 12.98 -5.99
CA VAL A 146 0.21 12.97 -6.92
C VAL A 146 0.02 13.90 -8.12
N GLU A 147 -1.22 14.20 -8.52
CA GLU A 147 -1.46 14.98 -9.75
C GLU A 147 -2.04 16.38 -9.45
N VAL A 148 -2.83 16.53 -8.39
CA VAL A 148 -3.71 17.71 -8.22
C VAL A 148 -3.41 18.52 -6.96
N CYS A 149 -3.25 17.86 -5.82
CA CYS A 149 -3.32 18.50 -4.50
C CYS A 149 -2.32 19.67 -4.37
N PRO A 150 -2.77 20.90 -4.09
CA PRO A 150 -1.91 22.08 -4.10
C PRO A 150 -0.77 22.00 -3.07
N ALA A 151 -0.96 21.24 -1.98
CA ALA A 151 0.08 21.00 -0.97
C ALA A 151 1.38 20.39 -1.52
N TRP A 152 1.29 19.67 -2.65
CA TRP A 152 2.43 18.97 -3.26
C TRP A 152 2.89 19.60 -4.57
N ALA A 153 2.46 20.83 -4.89
CA ALA A 153 2.78 21.49 -6.15
C ALA A 153 4.29 21.59 -6.41
N GLU A 154 5.08 22.00 -5.41
CA GLU A 154 6.54 22.12 -5.56
C GLU A 154 7.22 20.75 -5.73
N HIS A 155 6.79 19.74 -4.97
CA HIS A 155 7.28 18.38 -5.13
C HIS A 155 6.99 17.83 -6.53
N ARG A 156 5.79 18.12 -7.07
CA ARG A 156 5.43 17.75 -8.44
C ARG A 156 6.27 18.50 -9.47
N ARG A 157 6.54 19.79 -9.25
CA ARG A 157 7.38 20.60 -10.16
C ARG A 157 8.75 19.96 -10.35
N VAL A 158 9.41 19.59 -9.25
CA VAL A 158 10.70 18.87 -9.28
C VAL A 158 10.58 17.53 -9.99
N LEU A 159 9.54 16.74 -9.67
CA LEU A 159 9.33 15.45 -10.31
C LEU A 159 9.16 15.58 -11.84
N VAL A 160 8.32 16.52 -12.30
CA VAL A 160 8.07 16.79 -13.73
C VAL A 160 9.34 17.21 -14.44
N GLU A 161 10.15 18.07 -13.82
CA GLU A 161 11.43 18.53 -14.34
C GLU A 161 12.40 17.35 -14.55
N THR A 162 12.48 16.42 -13.60
CA THR A 162 13.37 15.25 -13.70
C THR A 162 12.87 14.19 -14.69
N ILE A 163 11.57 13.86 -14.68
CA ILE A 163 11.05 12.80 -15.56
C ILE A 163 10.74 13.29 -16.98
N GLY A 164 10.76 14.61 -17.21
CA GLY A 164 10.50 15.23 -18.52
C GLY A 164 9.06 15.07 -19.02
N SER A 165 8.09 14.86 -18.12
CA SER A 165 6.68 14.62 -18.46
C SER A 165 5.76 15.30 -17.46
N GLY A 166 4.74 16.01 -17.95
CA GLY A 166 3.67 16.59 -17.14
C GLY A 166 2.59 15.59 -16.73
N ASP A 167 2.52 14.41 -17.37
CA ASP A 167 1.62 13.33 -16.96
C ASP A 167 2.21 12.63 -15.72
N LEU A 168 1.48 12.73 -14.60
CA LEU A 168 1.82 12.13 -13.31
C LEU A 168 0.82 11.05 -12.90
N SER A 169 0.02 10.55 -13.85
CA SER A 169 -0.84 9.39 -13.63
C SER A 169 -0.02 8.22 -13.08
N ARG A 170 -0.66 7.32 -12.32
CA ARG A 170 0.04 6.15 -11.76
C ARG A 170 0.79 5.36 -12.84
N ARG A 171 0.22 5.25 -14.05
CA ARG A 171 0.87 4.61 -15.20
C ARG A 171 2.14 5.35 -15.63
N ALA A 172 2.08 6.68 -15.76
CA ALA A 172 3.23 7.49 -16.15
C ALA A 172 4.37 7.40 -15.13
N LEU A 173 4.06 7.38 -13.82
CA LEU A 173 5.06 7.14 -12.77
C LEU A 173 5.76 5.80 -12.96
N VAL A 174 4.98 4.71 -13.12
CA VAL A 174 5.53 3.37 -13.36
C VAL A 174 6.38 3.37 -14.64
N GLN A 175 5.93 4.05 -15.70
CA GLN A 175 6.66 4.16 -16.95
C GLN A 175 7.99 4.90 -16.79
N ALA A 176 8.06 5.94 -15.97
CA ALA A 176 9.32 6.62 -15.64
C ALA A 176 10.25 5.71 -14.84
N MET A 177 9.70 5.00 -13.84
CA MET A 177 10.44 4.07 -12.99
C MET A 177 11.10 2.94 -13.78
N VAL A 178 10.42 2.34 -14.76
CA VAL A 178 11.01 1.26 -15.57
C VAL A 178 12.00 1.76 -16.62
N ARG A 179 11.82 3.00 -17.12
CA ARG A 179 12.65 3.54 -18.22
C ARG A 179 14.08 3.86 -17.80
N SER A 180 14.31 4.31 -16.57
CA SER A 180 15.65 4.63 -16.10
C SER A 180 15.78 4.57 -14.58
N GLU A 181 17.01 4.40 -14.11
CA GLU A 181 17.33 4.47 -12.69
C GLU A 181 17.10 5.88 -12.12
N GLU A 182 17.37 6.93 -12.91
CA GLU A 182 17.05 8.31 -12.55
C GLU A 182 15.53 8.53 -12.38
N GLY A 183 14.72 8.02 -13.32
CA GLY A 183 13.26 8.07 -13.23
C GLY A 183 12.74 7.31 -12.01
N TRP A 184 13.36 6.18 -11.68
CA TRP A 184 13.07 5.45 -10.44
C TRP A 184 13.36 6.30 -9.20
N HIS A 185 14.56 6.89 -9.11
CA HIS A 185 14.97 7.73 -7.98
C HIS A 185 14.10 8.97 -7.83
N ALA A 186 13.73 9.64 -8.93
CA ALA A 186 12.87 10.80 -8.91
C ALA A 186 11.48 10.47 -8.32
N VAL A 187 10.84 9.41 -8.83
CA VAL A 187 9.54 8.96 -8.32
C VAL A 187 9.65 8.49 -6.87
N ALA A 188 10.72 7.77 -6.51
CA ALA A 188 10.94 7.33 -5.15
C ALA A 188 11.11 8.49 -4.17
N SER A 189 11.93 9.48 -4.51
CA SER A 189 12.17 10.69 -3.71
C SER A 189 10.86 11.46 -3.49
N PHE A 190 10.08 11.65 -4.55
CA PHE A 190 8.76 12.28 -4.46
C PHE A 190 7.83 11.51 -3.50
N CYS A 191 7.73 10.18 -3.65
CA CYS A 191 6.90 9.34 -2.79
C CYS A 191 7.34 9.42 -1.33
N GLU A 192 8.65 9.40 -1.06
CA GLU A 192 9.20 9.51 0.28
C GLU A 192 8.84 10.86 0.92
N ALA A 193 9.09 11.97 0.22
CA ALA A 193 8.84 13.31 0.74
C ALA A 193 7.36 13.54 1.07
N VAL A 194 6.45 13.23 0.13
CA VAL A 194 5.01 13.39 0.31
C VAL A 194 4.50 12.53 1.46
N MET A 195 4.86 11.24 1.47
CA MET A 195 4.33 10.31 2.47
C MET A 195 4.92 10.56 3.86
N LEU A 196 6.17 11.02 3.98
CA LEU A 196 6.76 11.46 5.25
C LEU A 196 5.95 12.58 5.90
N VAL A 197 5.56 13.60 5.12
CA VAL A 197 4.77 14.71 5.63
C VAL A 197 3.36 14.24 6.02
N LYS A 198 2.70 13.42 5.20
CA LYS A 198 1.38 12.84 5.53
C LYS A 198 1.43 12.00 6.81
N GLU A 199 2.48 11.21 7.00
CA GLU A 199 2.71 10.40 8.22
C GLU A 199 2.97 11.27 9.45
N ALA A 200 3.79 12.31 9.33
CA ALA A 200 4.08 13.22 10.45
C ALA A 200 2.81 13.96 10.90
N ALA A 201 2.04 14.49 9.96
CA ALA A 201 0.75 15.13 10.25
C ALA A 201 -0.23 14.17 10.94
N ASP A 202 -0.21 12.88 10.58
CA ASP A 202 -1.05 11.87 11.23
C ASP A 202 -0.59 11.53 12.65
N ARG A 203 0.73 11.39 12.87
CA ARG A 203 1.29 11.17 14.21
C ARG A 203 0.90 12.29 15.16
N GLU A 204 0.95 13.54 14.71
CA GLU A 204 0.60 14.68 15.54
C GLU A 204 -0.88 14.66 15.94
N ARG A 205 -1.78 14.41 14.99
CA ARG A 205 -3.22 14.28 15.29
C ARG A 205 -3.53 13.14 16.25
N VAL A 206 -2.85 12.00 16.12
CA VAL A 206 -3.05 10.87 17.03
C VAL A 206 -2.61 11.24 18.45
N ARG A 207 -1.52 12.00 18.59
CA ARG A 207 -1.08 12.53 19.89
C ARG A 207 -2.12 13.48 20.46
N GLU A 208 -2.58 14.47 19.69
CA GLU A 208 -3.62 15.42 20.11
C GLU A 208 -4.90 14.70 20.56
N ARG A 209 -5.43 13.78 19.75
CA ARG A 209 -6.63 12.97 20.09
C ARG A 209 -6.43 12.12 21.34
N SER A 210 -5.22 11.64 21.59
CA SER A 210 -4.92 10.84 22.78
C SER A 210 -4.80 11.73 24.02
N CYS A 211 -4.16 12.89 23.87
CA CYS A 211 -4.05 13.92 24.90
C CYS A 211 -5.45 14.43 25.31
N SER A 212 -6.31 14.80 24.36
CA SER A 212 -7.68 15.24 24.63
C SER A 212 -8.52 14.17 25.32
N ARG A 213 -8.36 12.89 24.97
CA ARG A 213 -9.06 11.78 25.66
C ARG A 213 -8.58 11.61 27.10
N LEU A 214 -7.29 11.73 27.35
CA LEU A 214 -6.74 11.67 28.71
C LEU A 214 -7.23 12.85 29.57
N PHE A 215 -7.25 14.06 29.02
CA PHE A 215 -7.81 15.24 29.71
C PHE A 215 -9.30 15.10 29.99
N GLN A 216 -10.10 14.60 29.04
CA GLN A 216 -11.53 14.34 29.27
C GLN A 216 -11.74 13.24 30.32
N SER A 217 -10.91 12.20 30.35
CA SER A 217 -10.98 11.15 31.36
C SER A 217 -10.59 11.65 32.75
N GLY A 218 -9.56 12.50 32.86
CA GLY A 218 -9.15 13.14 34.13
C GLY A 218 -10.25 14.05 34.69
N ASN A 219 -10.79 14.93 33.85
CA ASN A 219 -11.90 15.81 34.25
C ASN A 219 -13.16 15.02 34.69
N ASN A 220 -13.43 13.87 34.06
CA ASN A 220 -14.56 13.02 34.46
C ASN A 220 -14.29 12.30 35.80
N LEU A 221 -13.06 11.90 36.08
CA LEU A 221 -12.64 11.33 37.38
C LEU A 221 -12.75 12.37 38.50
N ASP A 222 -12.25 13.59 38.27
CA ASP A 222 -12.31 14.68 39.25
C ASP A 222 -13.76 15.11 39.54
N ARG A 223 -14.61 15.11 38.51
CA ARG A 223 -16.05 15.40 38.65
C ARG A 223 -16.81 14.28 39.37
N ALA A 224 -16.43 13.01 39.16
CA ALA A 224 -17.01 11.89 39.89
C ALA A 224 -16.65 11.94 41.39
N GLN A 225 -15.39 12.24 41.72
CA GLN A 225 -14.93 12.41 43.11
C GLN A 225 -15.56 13.61 43.81
N SER A 226 -15.79 14.71 43.08
CA SER A 226 -16.49 15.89 43.61
C SER A 226 -17.98 15.63 43.88
N SER A 227 -18.58 14.66 43.19
CA SER A 227 -20.00 14.30 43.35
C SER A 227 -20.25 13.38 44.56
N THR A 228 -19.30 12.49 44.88
CA THR A 228 -19.37 11.59 46.04
C THR A 228 -19.08 12.29 47.37
N ALA A 229 -18.41 13.45 47.36
CA ALA A 229 -18.17 14.26 48.55
C ALA A 229 -19.40 15.07 49.03
N ARG A 230 -20.51 15.10 48.27
CA ARG A 230 -21.72 15.89 48.62
C ARG A 230 -22.83 15.11 49.31
N SER A 231 -22.65 13.83 49.61
CA SER A 231 -23.64 13.00 50.31
C SER A 231 -23.21 12.70 51.75
N VAL A 232 -23.21 13.71 52.62
CA VAL A 232 -23.25 13.51 54.08
C VAL A 232 -24.69 13.81 54.53
N PRO A 233 -25.46 12.84 55.05
CA PRO A 233 -26.82 13.12 55.51
C PRO A 233 -26.77 14.00 56.75
N ARG A 234 -27.55 15.09 56.74
CA ARG A 234 -27.72 15.99 57.87
C ARG A 234 -28.61 15.29 58.92
N ALA A 235 -28.11 15.13 60.14
CA ALA A 235 -28.85 14.52 61.24
C ALA A 235 -30.13 15.32 61.58
N PRO A 236 -31.25 14.65 61.92
CA PRO A 236 -32.48 15.34 62.29
C PRO A 236 -32.35 16.00 63.66
N GLN A 237 -32.77 17.26 63.75
CA GLN A 237 -32.88 17.99 65.01
C GLN A 237 -34.12 17.49 65.76
N GLY A 238 -33.92 16.91 66.95
CA GLY A 238 -34.98 16.47 67.84
C GLY A 238 -35.66 17.68 68.49
N ASP A 239 -36.98 17.73 68.32
CA ASP A 239 -37.91 18.69 68.89
C ASP A 239 -38.06 18.47 70.41
N VAL A 240 -37.83 19.51 71.20
CA VAL A 240 -37.99 19.48 72.66
C VAL A 240 -39.36 20.05 72.98
N SER A 241 -40.32 19.15 73.24
CA SER A 241 -41.59 19.48 73.89
C SER A 241 -42.22 18.24 74.50
N LYS A 242 -42.00 18.05 75.81
CA LYS A 242 -43.05 17.94 76.85
C LYS A 242 -42.56 17.15 78.09
N LEU A 243 -42.81 17.80 79.24
CA LEU A 243 -42.81 17.36 80.64
C LEU A 243 -41.45 17.18 81.31
#